data_AF-A0A9X1DHX5-F1
#
_entry.id   AF-A0A9X1DHX5-F1
#
_cell.length_a   1.000
_cell.length_b   1.000
_cell.length_c   1.000
_cell.angle_alpha   90.00
_cell.angle_beta   90.00
_cell.angle_gamma   90.00
#
_symmetry.space_group_name_H-M   'P 1'
#
loop_
_entity.id
_entity.type
_entity.pdbx_description
1 polymer ?
#
loop_
_entity_poly.entity_id
_entity_poly.type
_entity_poly.pdbx_seq_one_letter_code
_entity_poly.pdbx_strand_id
1 'polypeptide(L)'
;MNFKMQNKQNQLIERITDQHLVVGVDIAQHVHVARAVNYRGIVVGKPLSFENNEEGFTSLLNWIKELKHMKNLDTTIVGMEPTGHYWINLSKWLVKQNMDVVTVNPHHVKRNKENRDNTQSKSDKKDALVIADMVKNGYYAFVRSTSESFEKLRVLMANRDVIVKRLVSSINQINRWVDVVFPELREVFKDVS
;
A
#
# COMPACT_ATOMS: atom_id res chain seq x y z
N MET A 1 24.79 14.47 8.70
CA MET A 1 24.40 13.16 9.29
C MET A 1 23.80 12.23 8.20
N ASN A 2 24.50 12.01 7.07
CA ASN A 2 23.98 11.28 5.89
C ASN A 2 24.54 9.86 5.69
N PHE A 3 25.64 9.51 6.35
CA PHE A 3 26.30 8.21 6.17
C PHE A 3 25.43 7.00 6.57
N LYS A 4 24.59 7.12 7.61
CA LYS A 4 23.70 6.02 8.03
C LYS A 4 22.57 5.72 7.04
N MET A 5 22.03 6.74 6.35
CA MET A 5 20.96 6.53 5.35
C MET A 5 21.50 5.91 4.06
N GLN A 6 22.67 6.38 3.59
CA GLN A 6 23.33 5.80 2.42
C GLN A 6 23.64 4.31 2.64
N ASN A 7 24.15 3.95 3.82
CA ASN A 7 24.42 2.56 4.17
C ASN A 7 23.14 1.70 4.18
N LYS A 8 22.03 2.23 4.70
CA LYS A 8 20.75 1.52 4.71
C LYS A 8 20.23 1.26 3.30
N GLN A 9 20.33 2.24 2.41
CA GLN A 9 19.87 2.05 1.04
C GLN A 9 20.74 1.05 0.28
N ASN A 10 22.06 1.11 0.43
CA ASN A 10 22.98 0.13 -0.15
C ASN A 10 22.65 -1.29 0.31
N GLN A 11 22.36 -1.50 1.60
CA GLN A 11 21.93 -2.79 2.13
C GLN A 11 20.64 -3.32 1.47
N LEU A 12 19.67 -2.44 1.18
CA LEU A 12 18.42 -2.83 0.50
C LEU A 12 18.64 -3.18 -0.97
N ILE A 13 19.59 -2.52 -1.63
CA ILE A 13 19.99 -2.82 -3.00
C ILE A 13 20.77 -4.14 -3.05
N GLU A 14 21.75 -4.33 -2.16
CA GLU A 14 22.57 -5.55 -2.05
C GLU A 14 21.74 -6.80 -1.74
N ARG A 15 20.59 -6.65 -1.06
CA ARG A 15 19.64 -7.75 -0.84
C ARG A 15 19.03 -8.28 -2.13
N ILE A 16 18.92 -7.45 -3.17
CA ILE A 16 18.39 -7.85 -4.48
C ILE A 16 19.53 -8.46 -5.31
N THR A 17 19.57 -9.78 -5.34
CA THR A 17 20.57 -10.54 -6.09
C THR A 17 20.06 -10.93 -7.48
N ASP A 18 20.94 -11.51 -8.29
CA ASP A 18 20.62 -12.04 -9.62
C ASP A 18 19.59 -13.17 -9.64
N GLN A 19 19.38 -13.82 -8.49
CA GLN A 19 18.37 -14.86 -8.28
C GLN A 19 16.97 -14.30 -7.91
N HIS A 20 16.83 -12.98 -7.77
CA HIS A 20 15.55 -12.36 -7.41
C HIS A 20 14.68 -12.03 -8.62
N LEU A 21 13.41 -12.42 -8.53
CA LEU A 21 12.33 -11.84 -9.29
C LEU A 21 11.73 -10.66 -8.51
N VAL A 22 11.75 -9.46 -9.09
CA VAL A 22 11.16 -8.27 -8.49
C VAL A 22 9.80 -8.03 -9.14
N VAL A 23 8.73 -8.07 -8.34
CA VAL A 23 7.36 -7.88 -8.81
C VAL A 23 6.83 -6.58 -8.25
N GLY A 24 6.42 -5.66 -9.12
CA GLY A 24 5.66 -4.48 -8.74
C GLY A 24 4.18 -4.71 -8.98
N VAL A 25 3.35 -4.36 -8.00
CA VAL A 25 1.89 -4.47 -8.08
C VAL A 25 1.29 -3.08 -7.88
N ASP A 26 0.58 -2.63 -8.91
CA ASP A 26 -0.28 -1.46 -8.82
C ASP A 26 -1.66 -1.88 -8.29
N ILE A 27 -2.09 -1.24 -7.20
CA ILE A 27 -3.24 -1.64 -6.40
C ILE A 27 -4.43 -0.73 -6.72
N ALA A 28 -5.47 -1.30 -7.33
CA ALA A 28 -6.80 -0.68 -7.44
C ALA A 28 -7.85 -1.40 -6.58
N GLN A 29 -9.07 -0.87 -6.54
CA GLN A 29 -10.18 -1.43 -5.77
C GLN A 29 -10.60 -2.83 -6.21
N HIS A 30 -10.73 -3.06 -7.52
CA HIS A 30 -11.29 -4.29 -8.09
C HIS A 30 -10.25 -5.15 -8.80
N VAL A 31 -9.42 -4.55 -9.65
CA VAL A 31 -8.43 -5.27 -10.47
C VAL A 31 -7.06 -4.67 -10.24
N HIS A 32 -6.12 -5.49 -9.79
CA HIS A 32 -4.72 -5.14 -9.63
C HIS A 32 -3.93 -5.45 -10.91
N VAL A 33 -2.80 -4.76 -11.10
CA VAL A 33 -1.89 -5.00 -12.22
C VAL A 33 -0.50 -5.30 -11.69
N ALA A 34 0.08 -6.43 -12.10
CA ALA A 34 1.43 -6.83 -11.74
C ALA A 34 2.38 -6.80 -12.93
N ARG A 35 3.63 -6.40 -12.66
CA ARG A 35 4.74 -6.41 -13.60
C ARG A 35 6.00 -6.93 -12.93
N ALA A 36 6.73 -7.79 -13.62
CA ALA A 36 7.98 -8.36 -13.11
C ALA A 36 9.18 -7.85 -13.87
N VAL A 37 10.28 -7.66 -13.14
CA VAL A 37 11.61 -7.38 -13.65
C VAL A 37 12.63 -8.26 -12.95
N ASN A 38 13.78 -8.48 -13.59
CA ASN A 38 14.93 -9.07 -12.90
C ASN A 38 15.68 -8.01 -12.08
N TYR A 39 16.73 -8.44 -11.36
CA TYR A 39 17.61 -7.56 -10.59
C TYR A 39 18.24 -6.39 -11.37
N ARG A 40 18.32 -6.47 -12.72
CA ARG A 40 18.81 -5.37 -13.55
C ARG A 40 17.73 -4.36 -13.91
N GLY A 41 16.45 -4.71 -13.74
CA GLY A 41 15.30 -3.93 -14.19
C GLY A 41 14.79 -4.32 -15.58
N ILE A 42 15.29 -5.44 -16.15
CA ILE A 42 14.82 -5.97 -17.43
C ILE A 42 13.50 -6.69 -17.19
N VAL A 43 12.49 -6.36 -17.99
CA VAL A 43 11.14 -6.93 -17.91
C VAL A 43 11.16 -8.45 -18.11
N VAL A 44 10.42 -9.16 -17.27
CA VAL A 44 10.23 -10.61 -17.34
C VAL A 44 8.76 -10.92 -17.60
N GLY A 45 8.48 -11.64 -18.70
CA GLY A 45 7.13 -12.09 -19.05
C GLY A 45 6.14 -10.99 -19.45
N LYS A 46 4.87 -11.37 -19.55
CA LYS A 46 3.73 -10.47 -19.83
C LYS A 46 3.15 -9.93 -18.52
N PRO A 47 2.57 -8.71 -18.51
CA PRO A 47 1.91 -8.19 -17.31
C PRO A 47 0.71 -9.08 -16.95
N LEU A 48 0.40 -9.15 -15.66
CA LEU A 48 -0.79 -9.85 -15.15
C LEU A 48 -1.80 -8.82 -14.66
N SER A 49 -3.08 -9.02 -14.97
CA SER A 49 -4.20 -8.33 -14.33
C SER A 49 -5.00 -9.37 -13.57
N PHE A 50 -5.35 -9.08 -12.32
CA PHE A 50 -6.02 -10.04 -11.44
C PHE A 50 -6.96 -9.33 -10.47
N GLU A 51 -8.01 -10.03 -10.05
CA GLU A 51 -9.03 -9.46 -9.17
C GLU A 51 -8.58 -9.41 -7.70
N ASN A 52 -9.19 -8.51 -6.94
CA ASN A 52 -8.99 -8.39 -5.49
C ASN A 52 -9.79 -9.44 -4.71
N ASN A 53 -9.54 -10.72 -5.01
CA ASN A 53 -10.14 -11.89 -4.38
C ASN A 53 -9.13 -13.05 -4.34
N GLU A 54 -9.51 -14.16 -3.70
CA GLU A 54 -8.62 -15.30 -3.50
C GLU A 54 -8.19 -15.98 -4.82
N GLU A 55 -9.09 -16.06 -5.81
CA GLU A 55 -8.78 -16.59 -7.14
C GLU A 55 -7.74 -15.72 -7.87
N GLY A 56 -7.90 -14.40 -7.80
CA GLY A 56 -6.94 -13.44 -8.34
C GLY A 56 -5.57 -13.52 -7.64
N PHE A 57 -5.55 -13.66 -6.32
CA PHE A 57 -4.32 -13.81 -5.55
C PHE A 57 -3.60 -15.14 -5.89
N THR A 58 -4.37 -16.22 -6.08
CA THR A 58 -3.84 -17.51 -6.53
C THR A 58 -3.27 -17.41 -7.94
N SER A 59 -3.94 -16.66 -8.82
CA SER A 59 -3.45 -16.38 -10.18
C SER A 59 -2.13 -15.62 -10.15
N LEU A 60 -1.96 -14.64 -9.27
CA LEU A 60 -0.69 -13.95 -9.05
C LEU A 60 0.41 -14.91 -8.59
N LEU A 61 0.12 -15.77 -7.61
CA LEU A 61 1.09 -16.76 -7.10
C LEU A 61 1.57 -17.72 -8.20
N ASN A 62 0.65 -18.23 -9.01
CA ASN A 62 0.97 -19.13 -10.12
C ASN A 62 1.81 -18.42 -11.19
N TRP A 63 1.42 -17.21 -11.56
CA TRP A 63 2.18 -16.38 -12.49
C TRP A 63 3.62 -16.11 -11.98
N ILE A 64 3.80 -15.81 -10.69
CA ILE A 64 5.13 -15.65 -10.09
C ILE A 64 5.94 -16.94 -10.21
N LYS A 65 5.35 -18.10 -9.89
CA LYS A 65 6.04 -19.41 -9.98
C LYS A 65 6.46 -19.74 -11.41
N GLU A 66 5.60 -19.49 -12.39
CA GLU A 66 5.90 -19.68 -13.80
C GLU A 66 7.09 -18.80 -14.26
N LEU A 67 7.08 -17.52 -13.88
CA LEU A 67 8.18 -16.61 -14.20
C LEU A 67 9.50 -17.03 -13.56
N LYS A 68 9.47 -17.47 -12.30
CA LYS A 68 10.65 -18.00 -11.60
C LYS A 68 11.21 -19.22 -12.32
N HIS A 69 10.35 -20.20 -12.65
CA HIS A 69 10.77 -21.41 -13.33
C HIS A 69 11.35 -21.12 -14.72
N MET A 70 10.70 -20.26 -15.50
CA MET A 70 11.18 -19.87 -16.84
C MET A 70 12.54 -19.16 -16.83
N LYS A 71 12.89 -18.48 -15.73
CA LYS A 71 14.15 -17.73 -15.60
C LYS A 71 15.14 -18.35 -14.62
N ASN A 72 14.84 -19.53 -14.08
CA ASN A 72 15.63 -20.24 -13.08
C ASN A 72 16.00 -19.33 -11.89
N LEU A 73 14.98 -18.70 -11.29
CA LEU A 73 15.10 -17.78 -10.16
C LEU A 73 14.57 -18.43 -8.87
N ASP A 74 15.23 -18.18 -7.75
CA ASP A 74 14.94 -18.84 -6.47
C ASP A 74 14.13 -17.99 -5.50
N THR A 75 14.19 -16.66 -5.61
CA THR A 75 13.55 -15.74 -4.66
C THR A 75 12.67 -14.73 -5.36
N THR A 76 11.69 -14.20 -4.62
CA THR A 76 10.78 -13.16 -5.12
C THR A 76 10.57 -12.12 -4.05
N ILE A 77 10.58 -10.86 -4.47
CA ILE A 77 10.12 -9.73 -3.65
C ILE A 77 8.96 -9.04 -4.36
N VAL A 78 7.88 -8.79 -3.62
CA VAL A 78 6.68 -8.14 -4.13
C VAL A 78 6.55 -6.75 -3.53
N GLY A 79 6.70 -5.74 -4.37
CA GLY A 79 6.46 -4.34 -4.06
C GLY A 79 5.04 -3.91 -4.37
N MET A 80 4.43 -3.15 -3.47
CA MET A 80 3.13 -2.53 -3.70
C MET A 80 3.11 -1.08 -3.23
N GLU A 81 2.36 -0.25 -3.95
CA GLU A 81 2.02 1.09 -3.49
C GLU A 81 0.79 1.01 -2.58
N PRO A 82 0.85 1.48 -1.33
CA PRO A 82 -0.28 1.46 -0.42
C PRO A 82 -1.30 2.54 -0.81
N THR A 83 -2.12 2.25 -1.82
CA THR A 83 -3.25 3.08 -2.24
C THR A 83 -4.52 2.60 -1.55
N GLY A 84 -5.01 3.40 -0.59
CA GLY A 84 -6.17 3.03 0.22
C GLY A 84 -5.91 1.81 1.12
N HIS A 85 -6.93 0.96 1.31
CA HIS A 85 -6.85 -0.21 2.20
C HIS A 85 -6.78 -1.56 1.45
N TYR A 86 -6.92 -1.57 0.12
CA TYR A 86 -7.01 -2.81 -0.68
C TYR A 86 -5.72 -3.64 -0.66
N TRP A 87 -4.55 -2.99 -0.57
CA TRP A 87 -3.25 -3.65 -0.49
C TRP A 87 -3.08 -4.52 0.78
N ILE A 88 -3.86 -4.27 1.84
CA ILE A 88 -3.74 -4.98 3.12
C ILE A 88 -4.12 -6.46 2.95
N ASN A 89 -5.17 -6.75 2.17
CA ASN A 89 -5.63 -8.12 1.96
C ASN A 89 -4.58 -8.91 1.16
N LEU A 90 -4.10 -8.35 0.05
CA LEU A 90 -3.08 -8.97 -0.78
C LEU A 90 -1.77 -9.17 0.00
N SER A 91 -1.30 -8.16 0.74
CA SER A 91 -0.07 -8.28 1.53
C SER A 91 -0.17 -9.37 2.60
N LYS A 92 -1.26 -9.40 3.37
CA LYS A 92 -1.50 -10.45 4.37
C LYS A 92 -1.55 -11.85 3.74
N TRP A 93 -2.19 -11.98 2.58
CA TRP A 93 -2.26 -13.25 1.86
C TRP A 93 -0.88 -13.71 1.37
N LEU A 94 -0.09 -12.82 0.75
CA LEU A 94 1.26 -13.13 0.26
C LEU A 94 2.23 -13.48 1.41
N VAL A 95 2.15 -12.79 2.55
CA VAL A 95 2.94 -13.11 3.74
C VAL A 95 2.61 -14.52 4.26
N LYS A 96 1.33 -14.93 4.26
CA LYS A 96 0.93 -16.31 4.59
C LYS A 96 1.50 -17.36 3.64
N GLN A 97 1.83 -16.98 2.40
CA GLN A 97 2.51 -17.83 1.42
C GLN A 97 4.04 -17.76 1.50
N ASN A 98 4.60 -17.20 2.59
CA ASN A 98 6.04 -17.01 2.81
C ASN A 98 6.75 -16.19 1.71
N MET A 99 6.08 -15.15 1.17
CA MET A 99 6.72 -14.20 0.26
C MET A 99 7.23 -12.94 0.97
N ASP A 100 8.34 -12.40 0.47
CA ASP A 100 8.84 -11.09 0.89
C ASP A 100 7.96 -9.99 0.28
N VAL A 101 7.17 -9.33 1.13
CA VAL A 101 6.28 -8.23 0.74
C VAL A 101 6.81 -6.91 1.28
N VAL A 102 6.90 -5.92 0.39
CA VAL A 102 7.40 -4.58 0.70
C VAL A 102 6.49 -3.51 0.13
N THR A 103 6.51 -2.34 0.76
CA THR A 103 5.76 -1.16 0.31
C THR A 103 6.70 -0.12 -0.26
N VAL A 104 6.27 0.57 -1.32
CA VAL A 104 6.94 1.77 -1.85
C VAL A 104 6.16 3.02 -1.46
N ASN A 105 6.83 4.17 -1.40
CA ASN A 105 6.19 5.44 -1.04
C ASN A 105 5.41 6.02 -2.24
N PRO A 106 4.09 6.27 -2.13
CA PRO A 106 3.27 6.88 -3.20
C PRO A 106 3.86 8.16 -3.80
N HIS A 107 4.44 9.02 -2.97
CA HIS A 107 5.05 10.28 -3.44
C HIS A 107 6.23 10.03 -4.37
N HIS A 108 7.03 9.01 -4.10
CA HIS A 108 8.19 8.66 -4.92
C HIS A 108 7.76 7.95 -6.21
N VAL A 109 6.70 7.15 -6.15
CA VAL A 109 6.10 6.51 -7.33
C VAL A 109 5.63 7.60 -8.31
N LYS A 110 4.87 8.59 -7.84
CA LYS A 110 4.41 9.72 -8.68
C LYS A 110 5.56 10.46 -9.37
N ARG A 111 6.62 10.81 -8.62
CA ARG A 111 7.79 11.52 -9.17
C ARG A 111 8.58 10.68 -10.18
N ASN A 112 8.68 9.37 -9.95
CA ASN A 112 9.35 8.47 -10.91
C ASN A 112 8.52 8.20 -12.17
N LYS A 113 7.18 8.26 -12.08
CA LYS A 113 6.31 8.22 -13.26
C LYS A 113 6.64 9.39 -14.20
N GLU A 114 6.71 10.61 -13.67
CA GLU A 114 7.02 11.83 -14.45
C GLU A 114 8.36 11.74 -15.20
N ASN A 115 9.38 11.10 -14.60
CA ASN A 115 10.68 10.92 -15.26
C ASN A 115 10.69 9.83 -16.35
N ARG A 116 9.76 8.87 -16.29
CA ARG A 116 9.66 7.75 -17.24
C ARG A 116 8.63 8.01 -18.34
N ASP A 117 7.64 8.84 -18.09
CA ASP A 117 6.56 9.11 -19.03
C ASP A 117 7.01 10.10 -20.11
N ASN A 118 7.41 9.56 -21.26
CA ASN A 118 7.58 10.33 -22.49
C ASN A 118 6.50 9.99 -23.54
N THR A 119 5.43 9.25 -23.16
CA THR A 119 4.33 8.86 -24.08
C THR A 119 2.99 8.63 -23.36
N GLN A 120 1.89 8.88 -24.08
CA GLN A 120 0.51 8.97 -23.59
C GLN A 120 -0.25 7.62 -23.55
N SER A 121 0.38 6.51 -23.13
CA SER A 121 -0.24 5.17 -23.10
C SER A 121 -0.59 4.66 -21.68
N LYS A 122 -1.55 3.70 -21.60
CA LYS A 122 -2.23 3.17 -20.40
C LYS A 122 -1.35 3.07 -19.13
N SER A 123 -1.79 3.76 -18.07
CA SER A 123 -1.06 4.02 -16.81
C SER A 123 -0.71 2.77 -16.00
N ASP A 124 -1.67 1.89 -15.72
CA ASP A 124 -1.56 0.88 -14.66
C ASP A 124 -0.38 -0.11 -14.86
N LYS A 125 -0.09 -0.48 -16.12
CA LYS A 125 1.04 -1.37 -16.46
C LYS A 125 2.40 -0.68 -16.28
N LYS A 126 2.45 0.63 -16.54
CA LYS A 126 3.64 1.45 -16.30
C LYS A 126 3.84 1.66 -14.82
N ASP A 127 2.76 1.84 -14.08
CA ASP A 127 2.76 2.06 -12.64
C ASP A 127 3.32 0.84 -11.90
N ALA A 128 2.86 -0.36 -12.25
CA ALA A 128 3.43 -1.60 -11.77
C ALA A 128 4.94 -1.73 -12.11
N LEU A 129 5.38 -1.25 -13.28
CA LEU A 129 6.78 -1.25 -13.68
C LEU A 129 7.63 -0.24 -12.89
N VAL A 130 7.07 0.93 -12.56
CA VAL A 130 7.73 1.95 -11.71
C VAL A 130 7.90 1.41 -10.30
N ILE A 131 6.88 0.75 -9.75
CA ILE A 131 6.94 0.13 -8.43
C ILE A 131 8.04 -0.95 -8.40
N ALA A 132 8.10 -1.82 -9.41
CA ALA A 132 9.14 -2.86 -9.49
C ALA A 132 10.55 -2.26 -9.57
N ASP A 133 10.72 -1.19 -10.36
CA ASP A 133 12.01 -0.50 -10.49
C ASP A 133 12.45 0.16 -9.17
N MET A 134 11.52 0.76 -8.45
CA MET A 134 11.78 1.34 -7.12
C MET A 134 12.24 0.29 -6.12
N VAL A 135 11.60 -0.88 -6.09
CA VAL A 135 12.02 -1.99 -5.22
C VAL A 135 13.43 -2.43 -5.56
N LYS A 136 13.72 -2.66 -6.84
CA LYS A 136 15.05 -3.03 -7.32
C LYS A 136 16.13 -2.01 -6.93
N ASN A 137 15.80 -0.72 -6.93
CA ASN A 137 16.72 0.36 -6.55
C ASN A 137 16.74 0.66 -5.02
N GLY A 138 16.15 -0.21 -4.18
CA GLY A 138 16.20 -0.08 -2.72
C GLY A 138 15.24 0.96 -2.13
N TYR A 139 14.32 1.52 -2.91
CA TYR A 139 13.32 2.50 -2.46
C TYR A 139 12.06 1.83 -1.90
N TYR A 140 12.23 0.91 -0.95
CA TYR A 140 11.13 0.16 -0.34
C TYR A 140 11.26 0.08 1.18
N ALA A 141 10.16 -0.27 1.84
CA ALA A 141 10.10 -0.56 3.26
C ALA A 141 9.39 -1.89 3.50
N PHE A 142 9.88 -2.68 4.44
CA PHE A 142 9.22 -3.92 4.85
C PHE A 142 7.86 -3.63 5.48
N VAL A 143 6.87 -4.45 5.15
CA VAL A 143 5.58 -4.45 5.84
C VAL A 143 5.84 -4.85 7.28
N ARG A 144 5.59 -3.93 8.22
CA ARG A 144 5.71 -4.24 9.65
C ARG A 144 4.53 -5.10 10.05
N SER A 145 4.80 -6.33 10.47
CA SER A 145 3.81 -7.11 11.21
C SER A 145 3.60 -6.46 12.58
N THR A 146 2.39 -5.97 12.82
CA THR A 146 1.94 -5.58 14.16
C THR A 146 1.13 -6.73 14.75
N SER A 147 1.13 -6.88 16.07
CA SER A 147 0.26 -7.89 16.69
C SER A 147 -1.20 -7.59 16.34
N GLU A 148 -2.00 -8.64 16.18
CA GLU A 148 -3.42 -8.50 15.88
C GLU A 148 -4.14 -7.59 16.90
N SER A 149 -3.78 -7.70 18.18
CA SER A 149 -4.29 -6.83 19.24
C SER A 149 -3.98 -5.35 18.99
N PHE A 150 -2.80 -5.03 18.48
CA PHE A 150 -2.41 -3.65 18.18
C PHE A 150 -3.12 -3.11 16.94
N GLU A 151 -3.30 -3.95 15.90
CA GLU A 151 -4.12 -3.60 14.73
C GLU A 151 -5.56 -3.28 15.13
N LYS A 152 -6.18 -4.15 15.93
CA LYS A 152 -7.53 -3.96 16.49
C LYS A 152 -7.61 -2.68 17.32
N LEU A 153 -6.65 -2.44 18.22
CA LEU A 153 -6.62 -1.24 19.04
C LEU A 153 -6.53 0.03 18.19
N ARG A 154 -5.68 0.04 17.16
CA ARG A 154 -5.55 1.18 16.24
C ARG A 154 -6.88 1.49 15.54
N VAL A 155 -7.59 0.47 15.08
CA VAL A 155 -8.92 0.63 14.46
C VAL A 155 -9.93 1.19 15.46
N LEU A 156 -9.95 0.67 16.70
CA LEU A 156 -10.84 1.16 17.76
C LEU A 156 -10.57 2.63 18.10
N MET A 157 -9.29 3.03 18.21
CA MET A 157 -8.93 4.43 18.45
C MET A 157 -9.40 5.34 17.33
N ALA A 158 -9.17 4.96 16.07
CA ALA A 158 -9.64 5.74 14.93
C ALA A 158 -11.17 5.88 14.91
N ASN A 159 -11.89 4.79 15.21
CA ASN A 159 -13.35 4.81 15.30
C ASN A 159 -13.85 5.71 16.43
N ARG A 160 -13.20 5.65 17.61
CA ARG A 160 -13.51 6.54 18.74
C ARG A 160 -13.39 8.00 18.33
N ASP A 161 -12.31 8.38 17.66
CA ASP A 161 -12.10 9.77 17.24
C ASP A 161 -13.19 10.24 16.26
N VAL A 162 -13.62 9.38 15.34
CA VAL A 162 -14.75 9.65 14.45
C VAL A 162 -16.05 9.84 15.23
N ILE A 163 -16.33 8.95 16.18
CA ILE A 163 -17.56 9.01 17.02
C ILE A 163 -17.56 10.28 17.87
N VAL A 164 -16.44 10.62 18.51
CA VAL A 164 -16.32 11.84 19.33
C VAL A 164 -16.53 13.09 18.48
N LYS A 165 -15.93 13.16 17.28
CA LYS A 165 -16.17 14.29 16.35
C LYS A 165 -17.64 14.40 15.95
N ARG A 166 -18.31 13.28 15.68
CA ARG A 166 -19.74 13.25 15.37
C ARG A 166 -20.58 13.72 16.55
N LEU A 167 -20.30 13.23 17.76
CA LEU A 167 -20.98 13.64 18.98
C LEU A 167 -20.89 15.15 19.19
N VAL A 168 -19.68 15.72 19.15
CA VAL A 168 -19.47 17.16 19.32
C VAL A 168 -20.18 17.95 18.23
N SER A 169 -20.13 17.49 16.98
CA SER A 169 -20.86 18.12 15.87
C SER A 169 -22.38 18.12 16.10
N SER A 170 -22.95 17.00 16.55
CA SER A 170 -24.38 16.88 16.87
C SER A 170 -24.78 17.75 18.05
N ILE A 171 -23.98 17.81 19.11
CA ILE A 171 -24.21 18.70 20.25
C ILE A 171 -24.22 20.16 19.78
N ASN A 172 -23.23 20.57 18.99
CA ASN A 172 -23.17 21.93 18.47
C ASN A 172 -24.38 22.28 17.58
N GLN A 173 -24.90 21.32 16.81
CA GLN A 173 -26.12 21.51 16.03
C GLN A 173 -27.34 21.72 16.92
N ILE A 174 -27.51 20.90 17.97
CA ILE A 174 -28.61 21.04 18.94
C ILE A 174 -28.51 22.41 19.63
N ASN A 175 -27.32 22.77 20.12
CA ASN A 175 -27.07 24.04 20.79
C ASN A 175 -27.41 25.24 19.90
N ARG A 176 -27.08 25.16 18.60
CA ARG A 176 -27.47 26.18 17.63
C ARG A 176 -28.98 26.30 17.47
N TRP A 177 -29.71 25.18 17.44
CA TRP A 177 -31.18 25.21 17.34
C TRP A 177 -31.83 25.78 18.59
N VAL A 178 -31.33 25.45 19.77
CA VAL A 178 -31.78 26.03 21.04
C VAL A 178 -31.60 27.55 21.03
N ASP A 179 -30.44 28.05 20.59
CA ASP A 179 -30.18 29.50 20.52
C ASP A 179 -31.14 30.25 19.60
N VAL A 180 -31.64 29.60 18.55
CA VAL A 180 -32.58 30.20 17.59
C VAL A 180 -34.01 30.20 18.13
N VAL A 181 -34.41 29.15 18.84
CA VAL A 181 -35.81 28.91 19.21
C VAL A 181 -36.14 29.32 20.65
N PHE A 182 -35.23 29.07 21.59
CA PHE A 182 -35.44 29.33 23.02
C PHE A 182 -34.11 29.47 23.79
N PRO A 183 -33.42 30.63 23.67
CA PRO A 183 -32.09 30.82 24.24
C PRO A 183 -32.06 30.80 25.79
N GLU A 184 -33.15 31.15 26.46
CA GLU A 184 -33.29 31.14 27.92
C GLU A 184 -33.16 29.73 28.52
N LEU A 185 -33.30 28.67 27.71
CA LEU A 185 -33.11 27.28 28.14
C LEU A 185 -31.72 27.05 28.76
N ARG A 186 -30.70 27.79 28.30
CA ARG A 186 -29.33 27.70 28.84
C ARG A 186 -29.18 28.20 30.27
N GLU A 187 -30.09 29.06 30.73
CA GLU A 187 -30.08 29.55 32.10
C GLU A 187 -30.58 28.48 33.08
N VAL A 188 -31.41 27.55 32.59
CA VAL A 188 -32.04 26.48 33.37
C VAL A 188 -31.20 25.20 33.37
N PHE A 189 -30.65 24.81 32.21
CA PHE A 189 -29.86 23.58 32.06
C PHE A 189 -28.42 23.88 31.66
N LYS A 190 -27.53 23.95 32.66
CA LYS A 190 -26.11 24.26 32.47
C LYS A 190 -25.28 23.10 31.90
N ASP A 191 -25.81 21.88 31.93
CA ASP A 191 -25.11 20.64 31.52
C ASP A 191 -25.45 20.18 30.10
N VAL A 192 -26.15 20.99 29.30
CA VAL A 192 -26.39 20.71 27.87
C VAL A 192 -25.18 21.21 27.07
N SER A 193 -24.04 20.57 27.27
CA SER A 193 -22.78 20.87 26.58
C SER A 193 -21.95 19.62 26.37
#